data_AF-A0A382FZM0-F1
#
_entry.id   AF-A0A382FZM0-F1
#
_cell.length_a   1.000
_cell.length_b   1.000
_cell.length_c   1.000
_cell.angle_alpha   90.00
_cell.angle_beta   90.00
_cell.angle_gamma   90.00
#
_symmetry.space_group_name_H-M   'P 1'
#
loop_
_entity.id
_entity.type
_entity.pdbx_description
1 polymer ?
#
loop_
_entity_poly.entity_id
_entity_poly.type
_entity_poly.pdbx_seq_one_letter_code
_entity_poly.pdbx_strand_id
1 'polypeptide(L)'
;MTTNIFSALSSAKLGLLAQQLAIEVTGQNIANVETEGYSRQDVTFEANTPRHAIKYGSMHQIGTGVRVAGIERAHDQFLFEQIMDEGDLTGSTEVKKEIFEQLEVLFNEGSGRSLNDALS
;
A
#
# COMPACT_ATOMS: atom_id res chain seq x y z
N MET A 1 -20.30 -22.18 26.14
CA MET A 1 -19.64 -21.45 27.25
C MET A 1 -20.06 -19.99 27.12
N THR A 2 -20.87 -19.49 28.06
CA THR A 2 -21.49 -18.16 28.01
C THR A 2 -20.49 -17.05 28.34
N THR A 3 -20.75 -15.85 27.85
CA THR A 3 -20.05 -14.60 28.20
C THR A 3 -19.88 -14.50 29.72
N ASN A 4 -18.64 -14.36 30.21
CA ASN A 4 -18.32 -14.21 31.64
C ASN A 4 -17.50 -12.93 31.89
N ILE A 5 -17.37 -12.52 33.16
CA ILE A 5 -16.64 -11.31 33.52
C ILE A 5 -15.18 -11.32 33.05
N PHE A 6 -14.54 -12.50 33.04
CA PHE A 6 -13.17 -12.66 32.55
C PHE A 6 -13.05 -12.36 31.05
N SER A 7 -14.03 -12.78 30.24
CA SER A 7 -14.06 -12.51 28.80
C SER A 7 -14.24 -11.02 28.52
N ALA A 8 -15.13 -10.34 29.26
CA ALA A 8 -15.32 -8.89 29.15
C ALA A 8 -14.04 -8.13 29.56
N LEU A 9 -13.43 -8.49 30.68
CA LEU A 9 -12.19 -7.87 31.16
C LEU A 9 -11.03 -8.12 30.19
N SER A 10 -10.95 -9.31 29.60
CA SER A 10 -9.94 -9.62 28.60
C SER A 10 -10.12 -8.79 27.34
N SER A 11 -11.34 -8.63 26.83
CA SER A 11 -11.59 -7.78 25.66
C SER A 11 -11.31 -6.30 25.96
N ALA A 12 -11.65 -5.82 27.16
CA ALA A 12 -11.31 -4.46 27.60
C ALA A 12 -9.79 -4.25 27.67
N LYS A 13 -9.04 -5.21 28.23
CA LYS A 13 -7.58 -5.19 28.25
C LYS A 13 -6.99 -5.09 26.85
N LEU A 14 -7.48 -5.91 25.91
CA LEU A 14 -7.01 -5.89 24.53
C LEU A 14 -7.30 -4.55 23.85
N GLY A 15 -8.48 -3.96 24.08
CA GLY A 15 -8.81 -2.63 23.60
C GLY A 15 -7.86 -1.55 24.14
N LEU A 16 -7.58 -1.56 25.44
CA LEU A 16 -6.65 -0.60 26.05
C LEU A 16 -5.23 -0.72 25.49
N LEU A 17 -4.72 -1.95 25.34
CA LEU A 17 -3.38 -2.18 24.78
C LEU A 17 -3.30 -1.73 23.32
N ALA A 18 -4.33 -2.02 22.51
CA ALA A 18 -4.38 -1.59 21.11
C ALA A 18 -4.40 -0.06 21.00
N GLN A 19 -5.16 0.62 21.85
CA GLN A 19 -5.21 2.09 21.87
C GLN A 19 -3.92 2.71 22.41
N GLN A 20 -3.25 2.08 23.38
CA GLN A 20 -1.94 2.52 23.86
C GLN A 20 -0.92 2.55 22.72
N LEU A 21 -0.87 1.50 21.89
CA LEU A 21 0.00 1.46 20.71
C LEU A 21 -0.36 2.56 19.70
N ALA A 22 -1.64 2.84 19.48
CA ALA A 22 -2.06 3.91 18.59
C ALA A 22 -1.66 5.31 19.09
N ILE A 23 -1.68 5.53 20.40
CA ILE A 23 -1.15 6.76 21.01
C ILE A 23 0.35 6.87 20.79
N GLU A 24 1.10 5.77 20.93
CA GLU A 24 2.54 5.75 20.67
C GLU A 24 2.88 6.12 19.21
N VAL A 25 2.18 5.52 18.24
CA VAL A 25 2.33 5.86 16.82
C VAL A 25 1.95 7.31 16.55
N THR A 26 0.89 7.82 17.18
CA THR A 26 0.52 9.23 17.08
C THR A 26 1.63 10.13 17.64
N GLY A 27 2.26 9.74 18.76
CA GLY A 27 3.41 10.43 19.33
C GLY A 27 4.60 10.45 18.37
N GLN A 28 4.91 9.33 17.72
CA GLN A 28 5.96 9.24 16.69
C GLN A 28 5.67 10.16 15.50
N ASN A 29 4.42 10.19 15.03
CA ASN A 29 4.01 11.08 13.94
C ASN A 29 4.22 12.55 14.29
N ILE A 30 3.83 12.95 15.51
CA ILE A 30 4.00 14.33 15.97
C ILE A 30 5.48 14.66 16.11
N ALA A 31 6.28 13.77 16.70
CA ALA A 31 7.69 14.00 16.93
C ALA A 31 8.50 14.16 15.63
N ASN A 32 8.05 13.54 14.53
CA ASN A 32 8.73 13.57 13.24
C ASN A 32 8.03 14.41 12.18
N VAL A 33 7.06 15.26 12.57
CA VAL A 33 6.26 16.03 11.60
C VAL A 33 7.10 17.00 10.76
N GLU A 34 8.21 17.51 11.30
CA GLU A 34 9.13 18.42 10.61
C GLU A 34 10.34 17.69 9.97
N THR A 35 10.39 16.36 10.06
CA THR A 35 11.48 15.57 9.50
C THR A 35 11.24 15.34 8.01
N GLU A 36 12.12 15.88 7.16
CA GLU A 36 12.05 15.68 5.72
C GLU A 36 12.06 14.18 5.35
N GLY A 37 11.18 13.78 4.43
CA GLY A 37 11.02 12.40 4.01
C GLY A 37 10.29 11.49 5.00
N TYR A 38 9.86 12.00 6.16
CA TYR A 38 9.02 11.23 7.07
C TYR A 38 7.62 11.03 6.48
N SER A 39 7.18 9.77 6.45
CA SER A 39 5.83 9.38 6.07
C SER A 39 5.04 9.04 7.33
N ARG A 40 3.90 9.72 7.50
CA ARG A 40 2.96 9.48 8.60
C ARG A 40 2.58 8.00 8.63
N GLN A 41 2.48 7.47 9.83
CA GLN A 41 2.08 6.09 10.09
C GLN A 41 0.67 6.03 10.67
N ASP A 42 -0.20 5.21 10.09
CA ASP A 42 -1.57 4.98 10.56
C ASP A 42 -1.72 3.56 11.10
N VAL A 43 -2.47 3.42 12.19
CA VAL A 43 -2.69 2.14 12.87
C VAL A 43 -3.97 1.48 12.35
N THR A 44 -3.84 0.31 11.76
CA THR A 44 -4.97 -0.49 11.30
C THR A 44 -5.43 -1.42 12.42
N PHE A 45 -6.69 -1.29 12.84
CA PHE A 45 -7.31 -2.18 13.82
C PHE A 45 -8.11 -3.28 13.14
N GLU A 46 -8.10 -4.47 13.74
CA GLU A 46 -8.89 -5.61 13.29
C GLU A 46 -9.55 -6.32 14.47
N ALA A 47 -10.80 -6.75 14.26
CA ALA A 47 -11.50 -7.56 15.24
C ALA A 47 -10.81 -8.92 15.38
N ASN A 48 -10.63 -9.39 16.62
CA ASN A 48 -10.18 -10.75 16.84
C ASN A 48 -11.23 -11.75 16.37
N THR A 49 -10.77 -12.94 15.98
CA THR A 49 -11.64 -14.02 15.52
C THR A 49 -12.75 -14.29 16.54
N PRO A 50 -14.03 -14.14 16.15
CA PRO A 50 -15.13 -14.31 17.06
C PRO A 50 -15.24 -15.78 17.49
N ARG A 51 -15.65 -16.00 18.73
CA ARG A 51 -15.92 -17.35 19.24
C ARG A 51 -17.35 -17.72 18.94
N HIS A 52 -17.55 -18.92 18.42
CA HIS A 52 -18.88 -19.48 18.23
C HIS A 52 -19.40 -20.05 19.55
N ALA A 53 -20.61 -19.64 19.92
CA ALA A 53 -21.34 -20.17 21.06
C ALA A 53 -22.71 -20.66 20.59
N ILE A 54 -22.98 -21.95 20.79
CA ILE A 54 -24.32 -22.49 20.61
C ILE A 54 -25.10 -22.23 21.90
N LYS A 55 -26.19 -21.46 21.80
CA LYS A 55 -27.13 -21.24 22.90
C LYS A 55 -28.53 -21.42 22.34
N TYR A 56 -29.35 -22.28 22.95
CA TYR A 56 -30.72 -22.58 22.51
C TYR A 56 -30.85 -23.00 21.03
N GLY A 57 -29.93 -23.84 20.54
CA GLY A 57 -30.00 -24.36 19.16
C GLY A 57 -29.63 -23.37 18.05
N SER A 58 -29.28 -22.12 18.40
CA SER A 58 -28.83 -21.09 17.45
C SER A 58 -27.34 -20.77 17.65
N MET A 59 -26.61 -20.68 16.53
CA MET A 59 -25.20 -20.30 16.49
C MET A 59 -25.09 -18.79 16.73
N HIS A 60 -24.50 -18.40 17.84
CA HIS A 60 -24.19 -17.00 18.15
C HIS A 60 -22.69 -16.76 18.06
N GLN A 61 -22.30 -15.61 17.53
CA GLN A 61 -20.90 -15.18 17.55
C GLN A 61 -20.67 -14.22 18.71
N ILE A 62 -19.62 -14.49 19.50
CA ILE A 62 -19.16 -13.63 20.60
C ILE A 62 -17.84 -13.01 20.17
N GLY A 63 -17.81 -11.67 20.08
CA GLY A 63 -16.58 -10.93 19.80
C GLY A 63 -15.54 -11.14 20.91
N THR A 64 -14.27 -11.27 20.51
CA THR A 64 -13.15 -11.55 21.43
C THR A 64 -12.27 -10.33 21.67
N GLY A 65 -12.67 -9.16 21.17
CA GLY A 65 -11.94 -7.90 21.30
C GLY A 65 -11.30 -7.48 19.98
N VAL A 66 -10.31 -6.60 20.08
CA VAL A 66 -9.62 -5.97 18.94
C VAL A 66 -8.12 -6.19 19.07
N ARG A 67 -7.41 -6.21 17.95
CA ARG A 67 -5.95 -6.18 17.86
C ARG A 67 -5.50 -5.16 16.83
N VAL A 68 -4.24 -4.77 16.88
CA VAL A 68 -3.60 -4.03 15.79
C VAL A 68 -3.20 -5.04 14.71
N ALA A 69 -3.69 -4.83 13.49
CA ALA A 69 -3.35 -5.64 12.33
C ALA A 69 -1.99 -5.24 11.76
N GLY A 70 -1.70 -3.95 11.74
CA GLY A 70 -0.46 -3.41 11.23
C GLY A 70 -0.38 -1.90 11.45
N ILE A 71 0.80 -1.37 11.14
CA ILE A 71 1.05 0.07 11.05
C ILE A 71 1.44 0.32 9.60
N GLU A 72 0.59 1.07 8.90
CA GLU A 72 0.73 1.36 7.49
C GLU A 72 1.20 2.80 7.30
N ARG A 73 1.83 3.09 6.17
CA ARG A 73 2.23 4.46 5.85
C ARG A 73 1.08 5.16 5.14
N ALA A 74 0.73 6.35 5.64
CA ALA A 74 -0.17 7.25 4.95
C ALA A 74 0.56 7.81 3.74
N HIS A 75 0.02 7.51 2.56
CA HIS A 75 0.43 8.08 1.29
C HIS A 75 -0.74 8.89 0.73
N ASP A 76 -0.43 10.00 0.07
CA ASP A 76 -1.44 10.72 -0.69
C ASP A 76 -1.72 9.92 -1.97
N GLN A 77 -2.92 9.35 -2.03
CA GLN A 77 -3.36 8.51 -3.14
C GLN A 77 -3.36 9.28 -4.47
N PHE A 78 -3.74 10.56 -4.46
CA PHE A 78 -3.80 11.38 -5.67
C PHE A 78 -2.39 11.64 -6.23
N LEU A 79 -1.45 12.01 -5.36
CA LEU A 79 -0.04 12.15 -5.75
C LEU A 79 0.57 10.83 -6.23
N PHE A 80 0.22 9.72 -5.59
CA PHE A 80 0.68 8.39 -6.01
C PHE A 80 0.16 8.02 -7.40
N GLU A 81 -1.13 8.24 -7.67
CA GLU A 81 -1.74 8.03 -9.00
C GLU A 81 -1.07 8.91 -10.06
N GLN A 82 -0.84 10.20 -9.75
CA GLN A 82 -0.17 11.11 -10.67
C GLN A 82 1.27 10.68 -11.01
N ILE A 83 2.02 10.18 -10.03
CA ILE A 83 3.38 9.66 -10.24
C ILE A 83 3.35 8.41 -11.12
N MET A 84 2.37 7.52 -10.91
CA MET A 84 2.21 6.32 -11.75
C MET A 84 1.86 6.67 -13.19
N ASP A 85 0.89 7.56 -13.41
CA ASP A 85 0.47 7.98 -14.74
C ASP A 85 1.62 8.63 -15.54
N GLU A 86 2.40 9.50 -14.89
CA GLU A 86 3.56 10.14 -15.54
C GLU A 86 4.68 9.13 -15.81
N GLY A 87 4.86 8.14 -14.92
CA GLY A 87 5.79 7.03 -15.10
C GLY A 87 5.47 6.19 -16.33
N ASP A 88 4.20 5.86 -16.54
CA ASP A 88 3.71 5.11 -17.71
C ASP A 88 3.94 5.89 -19.02
N LEU A 89 3.63 7.19 -19.02
CA LEU A 89 3.87 8.06 -20.17
C LEU A 89 5.36 8.16 -20.51
N THR A 90 6.20 8.34 -19.50
CA THR A 90 7.66 8.41 -19.64
C THR A 90 8.21 7.10 -20.19
N GLY A 91 7.78 5.96 -19.65
CA GLY A 91 8.18 4.63 -20.11
C GLY A 91 7.80 4.37 -21.57
N SER A 92 6.57 4.71 -21.97
CA SER A 92 6.13 4.61 -23.37
C SER A 92 6.97 5.46 -24.32
N THR A 93 7.35 6.66 -23.87
CA THR A 93 8.14 7.60 -24.66
C THR A 93 9.59 7.12 -24.82
N GLU A 94 10.19 6.58 -23.76
CA GLU A 94 11.55 6.05 -23.82
C GLU A 94 11.63 4.83 -24.75
N VAL A 95 10.65 3.92 -24.69
CA VAL A 95 10.59 2.77 -25.63
C VAL A 95 10.47 3.24 -27.08
N LYS A 96 9.63 4.25 -27.35
CA LYS A 96 9.50 4.82 -28.71
C LYS A 96 10.82 5.42 -29.18
N LYS A 97 11.49 6.18 -28.31
CA LYS A 97 12.78 6.80 -28.58
C LYS A 97 13.84 5.72 -28.89
N GLU A 98 13.93 4.67 -28.09
CA GLU A 98 14.84 3.54 -28.32
C GLU A 98 14.62 2.90 -29.70
N ILE A 99 13.35 2.67 -30.08
CA ILE A 99 13.01 2.15 -31.41
C ILE A 99 13.44 3.12 -32.52
N PHE A 100 13.22 4.42 -32.35
CA PHE A 100 13.63 5.41 -33.33
C PHE A 100 15.14 5.51 -33.48
N GLU A 101 15.91 5.41 -32.40
CA GLU A 101 17.38 5.35 -32.43
C GLU A 101 17.87 4.11 -33.18
N GLN A 102 17.25 2.94 -32.95
CA GLN A 102 17.56 1.72 -33.71
C GLN A 102 17.25 1.88 -35.21
N LEU A 103 16.11 2.49 -35.55
CA LEU A 103 15.75 2.80 -36.94
C LEU A 103 16.76 3.78 -37.56
N GLU A 104 17.16 4.82 -36.84
CA GLU A 104 18.15 5.79 -37.31
C GLU A 104 19.48 5.12 -37.66
N VAL A 105 19.97 4.19 -36.82
CA VAL A 105 21.17 3.40 -37.13
C VAL A 105 21.00 2.59 -38.41
N LEU A 106 19.88 1.88 -38.58
CA LEU A 106 19.62 1.11 -39.81
C LEU A 106 19.52 2.00 -41.06
N PHE A 107 18.87 3.16 -40.95
CA PHE A 107 18.79 4.13 -42.05
C PHE A 107 20.16 4.75 -42.37
N ASN A 108 20.98 5.01 -41.34
CA ASN A 108 22.31 5.58 -41.50
C ASN A 108 23.29 4.55 -42.09
N GLU A 109 23.23 3.27 -41.69
CA GLU A 109 24.01 2.19 -42.30
C GLU A 109 23.54 1.85 -43.73
N GLY A 110 22.24 1.98 -44.01
CA GLY A 110 21.67 1.83 -45.36
C GLY A 110 22.06 2.97 -46.33
N SER A 111 22.51 4.10 -45.82
CA SER A 111 22.97 5.23 -46.64
C SER A 111 24.39 5.05 -47.22
N GLY A 112 25.15 4.05 -46.75
CA GLY A 112 26.47 3.68 -47.29
C GLY A 112 26.46 2.95 -48.63
N ARG A 113 25.30 2.46 -49.08
CA ARG A 113 24.98 2.14 -50.49
C ARG A 113 23.57 2.62 -50.75
N SER A 114 23.51 3.91 -51.06
CA SER A 114 22.29 4.67 -51.25
C SER A 114 21.32 3.97 -52.19
N LEU A 115 20.02 4.00 -51.89
CA LEU A 115 18.96 3.67 -52.86
C LEU A 115 19.09 4.49 -54.17
N ASN A 116 19.83 5.60 -54.17
CA ASN A 116 20.21 6.31 -55.39
C ASN A 116 21.17 5.52 -56.29
N ASP A 117 22.07 4.71 -55.72
CA ASP A 117 23.01 3.87 -56.47
C ASP A 117 22.32 2.64 -57.07
N ALA A 118 21.19 2.22 -56.49
CA ALA A 118 20.37 1.11 -56.99
C ALA A 118 19.29 1.52 -58.00
N LEU A 119 19.04 2.82 -58.15
CA LEU A 119 18.06 3.40 -59.08
C LEU A 119 18.71 4.24 -60.20
N SER A 120 20.05 4.22 -60.32
CA SER A 120 20.80 4.77 -61.45
C SER A 120 21.19 3.66 -62.42
#